data_AF-A0A7C2W8M1-F1
#
_entry.id   AF-A0A7C2W8M1-F1
#
_cell.length_a   1.000
_cell.length_b   1.000
_cell.length_c   1.000
_cell.angle_alpha   90.00
_cell.angle_beta   90.00
_cell.angle_gamma   90.00
#
_symmetry.space_group_name_H-M   'P 1'
#
loop_
_entity.id
_entity.type
_entity.pdbx_description
1 polymer ?
#
loop_
_entity_poly.entity_id
_entity_poly.type
_entity_poly.pdbx_seq_one_letter_code
_entity_poly.pdbx_strand_id
1 'polypeptide(L)'
;MRRRSVASAAAVARRECSALRARRGGGYPVRVTPEVRRQALQRLKVIRGQLDALQRQIEDDRYCMDVLDLSLSIQRALRSLDLLVLEGHLRTHVAEQFQSGESERAVGELLRLYRVQGPAGSERPLQAPAEE
;
A
#
# COMPACT_ATOMS: atom_id res chain seq x y z
N MET A 1 0.31 47.75 1.20
CA MET A 1 -0.69 46.78 0.67
C MET A 1 0.07 45.70 -0.09
N ARG A 2 -0.06 44.38 0.04
CA ARG A 2 -0.72 43.44 0.95
C ARG A 2 0.27 42.27 1.08
N ARG A 3 0.66 41.89 2.29
CA ARG A 3 1.46 40.67 2.54
C ARG A 3 0.56 39.47 2.28
N ARG A 4 0.81 38.70 1.20
CA ARG A 4 0.15 37.39 1.01
C ARG A 4 0.74 36.43 2.04
N SER A 5 -0.07 36.02 3.03
CA SER A 5 0.37 35.04 4.01
C SER A 5 0.56 33.69 3.30
N VAL A 6 1.79 33.19 3.30
CA VAL A 6 2.09 31.78 3.07
C VAL A 6 1.65 31.02 4.31
N ALA A 7 0.33 30.83 4.45
CA ALA A 7 -0.19 29.76 5.29
C ALA A 7 0.35 28.46 4.69
N SER A 8 1.37 27.90 5.36
CA SER A 8 2.10 26.69 4.96
C SER A 8 1.17 25.62 4.40
N ALA A 9 1.57 24.97 3.30
CA ALA A 9 0.84 23.86 2.69
C ALA A 9 0.44 22.77 3.71
N ALA A 10 1.22 22.63 4.80
CA ALA A 10 0.92 21.74 5.92
C ALA A 10 -0.31 22.14 6.75
N ALA A 11 -0.73 23.41 6.75
CA ALA A 11 -1.92 23.90 7.45
C ALA A 11 -3.20 23.74 6.60
N VAL A 12 -3.08 23.85 5.28
CA VAL A 12 -4.18 23.56 4.33
C VAL A 12 -4.51 22.06 4.35
N ALA A 13 -3.48 21.20 4.35
CA ALA A 13 -3.63 19.75 4.48
C ALA A 13 -4.34 19.31 5.79
N ARG A 14 -4.12 20.04 6.89
CA ARG A 14 -4.76 19.77 8.20
C ARG A 14 -6.26 20.05 8.19
N ARG A 15 -6.73 21.11 7.51
CA ARG A 15 -8.16 21.47 7.45
C ARG A 15 -8.97 20.55 6.54
N GLU A 16 -8.37 20.00 5.50
CA GLU A 16 -9.01 19.04 4.60
C GLU A 16 -9.12 17.63 5.18
N CYS A 17 -8.45 17.34 6.31
CA CYS A 17 -8.43 16.03 6.96
C CYS A 17 -9.69 15.75 7.80
N SER A 18 -10.37 16.77 8.33
CA SER A 18 -11.63 16.58 9.07
C SER A 18 -12.82 16.34 8.13
N ALA A 19 -12.83 16.94 6.94
CA ALA A 19 -13.95 16.89 6.01
C ALA A 19 -14.06 15.59 5.19
N LEU A 20 -12.95 14.87 4.98
CA LEU A 20 -12.92 13.59 4.23
C LEU A 20 -13.34 12.37 5.08
N ARG A 21 -13.62 12.55 6.38
CA ARG A 21 -13.93 11.49 7.36
C ARG A 21 -15.29 10.78 7.14
N ALA A 22 -16.14 11.29 6.26
CA ALA A 22 -17.57 10.93 6.20
C ALA A 22 -18.02 10.07 5.00
N ARG A 23 -17.10 9.52 4.19
CA ARG A 23 -17.49 8.58 3.11
C ARG A 23 -17.29 7.14 3.56
N ARG A 24 -18.37 6.33 3.44
CA ARG A 24 -18.43 4.91 3.79
C ARG A 24 -17.23 4.16 3.19
N GLY A 25 -16.36 3.66 4.06
CA GLY A 25 -15.06 3.08 3.69
C GLY A 25 -13.92 3.94 4.25
N GLY A 26 -13.69 3.84 5.57
CA GLY A 26 -12.71 4.64 6.31
C GLY A 26 -11.26 4.31 5.97
N GLY A 27 -10.84 4.60 4.74
CA GLY A 27 -9.44 4.61 4.32
C GLY A 27 -8.92 6.04 4.21
N TYR A 28 -7.67 6.25 4.58
CA TYR A 28 -6.99 7.52 4.32
C TYR A 28 -6.74 7.65 2.81
N PRO A 29 -6.99 8.82 2.19
CA PRO A 29 -6.50 9.04 0.83
C PRO A 29 -4.99 8.83 0.81
N VAL A 30 -4.43 8.34 -0.31
CA VAL A 30 -2.99 8.13 -0.49
C VAL A 30 -2.24 9.48 -0.40
N ARG A 31 -2.06 9.97 0.83
CA ARG A 31 -1.30 11.17 1.20
C ARG A 31 0.09 10.71 1.61
N VAL A 32 0.74 10.01 0.69
CA VAL A 32 2.17 9.70 0.79
C VAL A 32 2.96 10.94 0.44
N THR A 33 4.21 11.00 0.90
CA THR A 33 5.10 12.11 0.57
C THR A 33 5.26 12.25 -0.96
N PRO A 34 5.52 13.46 -1.49
CA PRO A 34 5.73 13.65 -2.92
C PRO A 34 6.81 12.74 -3.51
N GLU A 35 7.82 12.38 -2.71
CA GLU A 35 8.87 11.45 -3.10
C GLU A 35 8.34 10.03 -3.26
N VAL A 36 7.65 9.49 -2.24
CA VAL A 36 7.03 8.16 -2.30
C VAL A 36 6.04 8.07 -3.47
N ARG A 37 5.26 9.14 -3.72
CA ARG A 37 4.35 9.21 -4.86
C ARG A 37 5.09 9.08 -6.19
N ARG A 38 6.18 9.83 -6.40
CA ARG A 38 6.97 9.76 -7.63
C ARG A 38 7.56 8.37 -7.83
N GLN A 39 8.17 7.80 -6.79
CA GLN A 39 8.77 6.48 -6.83
C GLN A 39 7.73 5.38 -7.12
N ALA A 40 6.56 5.46 -6.49
CA ALA A 40 5.45 4.53 -6.73
C ALA A 40 4.96 4.59 -8.19
N LEU A 41 4.76 5.81 -8.73
CA LEU A 41 4.37 6.00 -10.13
C LEU A 41 5.44 5.48 -11.10
N GLN A 42 6.72 5.63 -10.77
CA GLN A 42 7.81 5.10 -11.59
C GLN A 42 7.79 3.56 -11.60
N ARG A 43 7.62 2.92 -10.45
CA ARG A 43 7.49 1.45 -10.35
C ARG A 43 6.27 0.93 -11.11
N LEU A 44 5.14 1.62 -11.03
CA LEU A 44 3.94 1.28 -11.79
C LEU A 44 4.15 1.32 -13.31
N LYS A 45 4.98 2.24 -13.82
CA LYS A 45 5.34 2.25 -15.26
C LYS A 45 6.13 1.01 -15.64
N VAL A 46 7.08 0.59 -14.80
CA VAL A 46 7.87 -0.64 -15.02
C VAL A 46 6.96 -1.87 -14.99
N ILE A 47 6.13 -2.00 -13.96
CA ILE A 47 5.19 -3.13 -13.80
C ILE A 47 4.26 -3.24 -15.01
N ARG A 48 3.77 -2.12 -15.53
CA ARG A 48 2.95 -2.11 -16.75
C ARG A 48 3.70 -2.65 -17.96
N GLY A 49 4.93 -2.20 -18.18
CA GLY A 49 5.76 -2.74 -19.26
C GLY A 49 6.02 -4.24 -19.14
N GLN A 50 6.16 -4.75 -17.91
CA GLN A 50 6.28 -6.18 -17.65
C GLN A 50 4.97 -6.94 -17.93
N LEU A 51 3.81 -6.39 -17.57
CA LEU A 51 2.50 -6.96 -17.90
C LEU A 51 2.28 -7.01 -19.41
N ASP A 52 2.59 -5.93 -20.12
CA ASP A 52 2.49 -5.89 -21.59
C ASP A 52 3.43 -6.92 -22.22
N ALA A 53 4.62 -7.13 -21.64
CA ALA A 53 5.55 -8.16 -22.10
C ALA A 53 5.06 -9.57 -21.81
N LEU A 54 4.43 -9.81 -20.65
CA LEU A 54 3.85 -11.09 -20.29
C LEU A 54 2.73 -11.48 -21.26
N GLN A 55 1.86 -10.52 -21.60
CA GLN A 55 0.81 -10.73 -22.59
C GLN A 55 1.42 -11.16 -23.95
N ARG A 56 2.42 -10.42 -24.45
CA ARG A 56 3.11 -10.79 -25.71
C ARG A 56 3.75 -12.17 -25.64
N GLN A 57 4.39 -12.54 -24.52
CA GLN A 57 5.01 -13.85 -24.40
C GLN A 57 4.00 -15.00 -24.48
N ILE A 58 2.78 -14.78 -23.99
CA ILE A 58 1.69 -15.76 -24.10
C ILE A 58 1.15 -15.80 -25.54
N GLU A 59 0.97 -14.65 -26.17
CA GLU A 59 0.51 -14.55 -27.58
C GLU A 59 1.50 -15.19 -28.56
N ASP A 60 2.80 -15.11 -28.28
CA ASP A 60 3.89 -15.66 -29.09
C ASP A 60 4.21 -17.14 -28.76
N ASP A 61 3.40 -17.82 -27.94
CA ASP A 61 3.61 -19.21 -27.50
C ASP A 61 5.04 -19.47 -26.96
N ARG A 62 5.57 -18.53 -26.15
CA ARG A 62 6.92 -18.62 -25.58
C ARG A 62 7.03 -19.77 -24.59
N TYR A 63 8.28 -20.20 -24.35
CA TYR A 63 8.59 -21.28 -23.42
C TYR A 63 8.00 -21.01 -22.03
N CYS A 64 7.28 -22.00 -21.48
CA CYS A 64 6.50 -21.84 -20.25
C CYS A 64 7.33 -21.34 -19.07
N MET A 65 8.60 -21.74 -18.96
CA MET A 65 9.45 -21.27 -17.86
C MET A 65 9.74 -19.77 -17.95
N ASP A 66 9.91 -19.22 -19.15
CA ASP A 66 10.15 -17.78 -19.35
C ASP A 66 8.92 -16.95 -18.91
N VAL A 67 7.72 -17.45 -19.25
CA VAL A 67 6.43 -16.84 -18.86
C VAL A 67 6.28 -16.87 -17.34
N LEU A 68 6.59 -18.00 -16.69
CA LEU A 68 6.53 -18.16 -15.25
C LEU A 68 7.55 -17.25 -14.54
N ASP A 69 8.77 -17.16 -15.04
CA ASP A 69 9.81 -16.29 -14.49
C ASP A 69 9.42 -14.81 -14.58
N LEU A 70 8.85 -14.39 -15.72
CA LEU A 70 8.35 -13.03 -15.89
C LEU A 70 7.15 -12.74 -14.96
N SER A 71 6.22 -13.68 -14.82
CA SER A 71 5.10 -13.58 -13.86
C SER A 71 5.60 -13.41 -12.43
N LEU A 72 6.58 -14.23 -12.00
CA LEU A 72 7.20 -14.10 -10.67
C LEU A 72 7.93 -12.78 -10.50
N SER A 73 8.57 -12.26 -11.56
CA SER A 73 9.20 -10.93 -11.56
C SER A 73 8.19 -9.81 -11.31
N ILE A 74 7.02 -9.86 -11.97
CA ILE A 74 5.93 -8.91 -11.76
C ILE A 74 5.43 -8.94 -10.31
N GLN A 75 5.23 -10.14 -9.75
CA GLN A 75 4.83 -10.29 -8.35
C GLN A 75 5.86 -9.69 -7.38
N ARG A 76 7.17 -9.85 -7.64
CA ARG A 76 8.23 -9.21 -6.84
C ARG A 76 8.18 -7.69 -6.95
N ALA A 77 7.93 -7.16 -8.14
CA ALA A 77 7.80 -5.72 -8.37
C ALA A 77 6.60 -5.11 -7.64
N LEU A 78 5.45 -5.81 -7.66
CA LEU A 78 4.25 -5.44 -6.89
C LEU A 78 4.54 -5.44 -5.38
N ARG A 79 5.14 -6.49 -4.83
CA ARG A 79 5.53 -6.53 -3.41
C ARG A 79 6.44 -5.37 -3.02
N SER A 80 7.38 -5.01 -3.89
CA SER A 80 8.26 -3.86 -3.67
C SER A 80 7.47 -2.55 -3.64
N LEU A 81 6.52 -2.35 -4.56
CA LEU A 81 5.61 -1.20 -4.56
C LEU A 81 4.78 -1.13 -3.28
N ASP A 82 4.20 -2.25 -2.83
CA ASP A 82 3.39 -2.32 -1.61
C ASP A 82 4.18 -1.86 -0.39
N LEU A 83 5.42 -2.33 -0.23
CA LEU A 83 6.31 -1.93 0.86
C LEU A 83 6.61 -0.42 0.85
N LEU A 84 6.83 0.16 -0.32
CA LEU A 84 7.08 1.60 -0.45
C LEU A 84 5.85 2.44 -0.05
N VAL A 85 4.65 2.01 -0.46
CA VAL A 85 3.41 2.69 -0.08
C VAL A 85 3.15 2.53 1.42
N LEU A 86 3.38 1.34 1.96
CA LEU A 86 3.25 1.05 3.39
C LEU A 86 4.21 1.90 4.23
N GLU A 87 5.48 2.01 3.85
CA GLU A 87 6.46 2.87 4.53
C GLU A 87 5.97 4.33 4.58
N GLY A 88 5.39 4.82 3.48
CA GLY A 88 4.74 6.13 3.43
C GLY A 88 3.59 6.26 4.42
N HIS A 89 2.69 5.27 4.46
CA HIS A 89 1.55 5.24 5.38
C HIS A 89 1.97 5.18 6.85
N LEU A 90 2.98 4.38 7.18
CA LEU A 90 3.52 4.26 8.55
C LEU A 90 4.09 5.59 9.05
N ARG A 91 4.83 6.31 8.18
CA ARG A 91 5.48 7.57 8.54
C ARG A 91 4.53 8.75 8.68
N THR A 92 3.37 8.73 8.02
CA THR A 92 2.40 9.83 8.05
C THR A 92 1.19 9.49 8.91
N HIS A 93 0.32 8.62 8.43
CA HIS A 93 -0.98 8.38 9.03
C HIS A 93 -0.89 7.62 10.35
N VAL A 94 -0.09 6.56 10.40
CA VAL A 94 0.05 5.77 11.64
C VAL A 94 0.76 6.60 12.71
N ALA A 95 1.84 7.30 12.37
CA ALA A 95 2.50 8.19 13.32
C ALA A 95 1.55 9.26 13.90
N GLU A 96 0.68 9.87 13.07
CA GLU A 96 -0.34 10.83 13.52
C GLU A 96 -1.41 10.18 14.41
N GLN A 97 -1.88 8.98 14.07
CA GLN A 97 -2.88 8.24 14.85
C GLN A 97 -2.36 7.88 16.25
N PHE A 98 -1.12 7.42 16.35
CA PHE A 98 -0.49 7.13 17.64
C PHE A 98 -0.37 8.38 18.51
N GLN A 99 -0.02 9.53 17.93
CA GLN A 99 0.04 10.81 18.65
C GLN A 99 -1.35 11.32 19.06
N SER A 100 -2.39 10.96 18.31
CA SER A 100 -3.77 11.42 18.53
C SER A 100 -4.59 10.48 19.42
N GLY A 101 -4.00 9.43 19.98
CA GLY A 101 -4.69 8.43 20.80
C GLY A 101 -5.57 7.45 20.00
N GLU A 102 -5.42 7.39 18.68
CA GLU A 102 -6.13 6.46 17.78
C GLU A 102 -5.31 5.18 17.49
N SER A 103 -4.47 4.73 18.44
CA SER A 103 -3.53 3.60 18.24
C SER A 103 -4.24 2.28 17.91
N GLU A 104 -5.34 1.95 18.60
CA GLU A 104 -6.12 0.73 18.34
C GLU A 104 -6.64 0.66 16.90
N ARG A 105 -7.05 1.81 16.36
CA ARG A 105 -7.50 1.92 14.98
C ARG A 105 -6.35 1.69 14.01
N ALA A 106 -5.19 2.30 14.27
CA ALA A 106 -3.99 2.14 13.45
C ALA A 106 -3.54 0.67 13.38
N VAL A 107 -3.52 -0.01 14.53
CA VAL A 107 -3.20 -1.44 14.63
C VAL A 107 -4.23 -2.28 13.88
N GLY A 108 -5.52 -1.99 14.06
CA GLY A 108 -6.60 -2.70 13.36
C GLY A 108 -6.53 -2.58 11.82
N GLU A 109 -6.15 -1.41 11.31
CA GLU A 109 -5.95 -1.15 9.88
C GLU A 109 -4.79 -1.99 9.31
N LEU A 110 -3.65 -2.00 9.99
CA LEU A 110 -2.50 -2.81 9.58
C LEU A 110 -2.78 -4.32 9.66
N LEU A 111 -3.42 -4.78 10.74
CA LEU A 111 -3.80 -6.19 10.87
C LEU A 111 -4.77 -6.62 9.76
N ARG A 112 -5.70 -5.76 9.35
CA ARG A 112 -6.62 -6.04 8.24
C ARG A 112 -5.88 -6.24 6.92
N LEU A 113 -4.86 -5.43 6.62
CA LEU A 113 -4.05 -5.56 5.40
C LEU A 113 -3.36 -6.95 5.34
N TYR A 114 -2.76 -7.38 6.45
CA TYR A 114 -2.00 -8.64 6.48
C TYR A 114 -2.87 -9.89 6.65
N ARG A 115 -4.05 -9.80 7.27
CA ARG A 115 -5.00 -10.93 7.35
C ARG A 115 -5.52 -11.37 5.98
N VAL A 116 -5.71 -10.42 5.06
CA VAL A 116 -6.16 -10.71 3.68
C VAL A 116 -5.06 -11.35 2.84
N GLN A 117 -3.79 -11.18 3.22
CA GLN A 117 -2.64 -11.79 2.54
C GLN A 117 -2.26 -13.19 3.09
N GLY A 118 -2.98 -13.69 4.11
CA GLY A 118 -2.88 -15.10 4.49
C GLY A 118 -3.34 -15.99 3.32
N PRO A 119 -2.72 -17.16 3.08
CA PRO A 119 -3.19 -18.05 2.03
C PRO A 119 -4.66 -18.35 2.26
N ALA A 120 -5.49 -18.18 1.22
CA ALA A 120 -6.85 -18.71 1.21
C ALA A 120 -6.75 -20.23 1.44
N GLY A 121 -6.84 -20.66 2.71
CA GLY A 121 -6.60 -22.04 3.13
C GLY A 121 -5.77 -22.29 4.40
N SER A 122 -5.41 -21.29 5.22
CA SER A 122 -4.77 -21.57 6.54
C SER A 122 -5.62 -21.16 7.74
N GLU A 123 -6.84 -21.67 7.83
CA GLU A 123 -7.39 -22.05 9.13
C GLU A 123 -6.72 -23.37 9.53
N ARG A 124 -5.47 -23.31 9.99
CA ARG A 124 -4.97 -24.35 10.89
C ARG A 124 -5.35 -23.88 12.29
N PRO A 125 -6.24 -24.57 13.01
CA PRO A 125 -6.43 -24.31 14.42
C PRO A 125 -5.05 -24.35 15.09
N LEU A 126 -4.79 -23.34 15.94
CA LEU A 126 -3.70 -23.35 16.88
C LEU A 126 -3.82 -24.67 17.66
N GLN A 127 -3.04 -25.70 17.29
CA GLN A 127 -3.01 -26.94 18.03
C GLN A 127 -2.56 -26.57 19.44
N ALA A 128 -3.50 -26.74 20.38
CA ALA A 128 -3.22 -26.71 21.81
C ALA A 128 -2.06 -27.68 22.11
N PRO A 129 -1.23 -27.40 23.12
CA PRO A 129 -0.18 -28.32 23.52
C PRO A 129 -0.80 -29.69 23.83
N ALA A 130 -0.19 -30.74 23.29
CA ALA A 130 -0.53 -32.11 23.64
C ALA A 130 -0.28 -32.30 25.13
N GLU A 131 -1.35 -32.46 25.90
CA GLU A 131 -1.32 -33.15 27.18
C GLU A 131 -1.53 -34.65 26.89
N GLU A 132 -0.77 -35.48 27.61
CA GLU A 132 -0.60 -36.95 27.57
C GLU A 132 0.51 -37.52 26.66
#